data_AF-A0A2S2NSH4-F1
#
_entry.id   AF-A0A2S2NSH4-F1
#
_cell.length_a   1.000
_cell.length_b   1.000
_cell.length_c   1.000
_cell.angle_alpha   90.00
_cell.angle_beta   90.00
_cell.angle_gamma   90.00
#
_symmetry.space_group_name_H-M   'P 1'
#
loop_
_entity.id
_entity.type
_entity.pdbx_description
1 polymer ?
#
loop_
_entity_poly.entity_id
_entity_poly.type
_entity_poly.pdbx_seq_one_letter_code
_entity_poly.pdbx_strand_id
1 'polypeptide(L)'
;SGRSKNIVIKNDKGRLSQAEIDRMLSEAERYKEEDERQKAKIAARNQLESYVFGVKQALDEAGDKLTESEKSTGKKECDAVIDWLDRNQLADKDEYEFKLKEIQNSCSTLMLKIHGAGQAGGANVPPGANGFAGGRGPTVEEVD
;
A
#
# COMPACT_ATOMS: atom_id res chain seq x y z
N SER A 1 52.06 -5.06 48.35
CA SER A 1 51.97 -5.99 47.21
C SER A 1 50.50 -6.20 46.86
N GLY A 2 50.01 -5.49 45.84
CA GLY A 2 48.59 -5.47 45.46
C GLY A 2 48.22 -6.70 44.66
N ARG A 3 47.38 -7.57 45.22
CA ARG A 3 46.80 -8.69 44.46
C ARG A 3 45.56 -8.19 43.73
N SER A 4 45.69 -7.82 42.47
CA SER A 4 44.55 -7.65 41.58
C SER A 4 44.05 -9.04 41.15
N LYS A 5 42.86 -9.43 41.61
CA LYS A 5 42.15 -10.60 41.08
C LYS A 5 41.37 -10.15 39.85
N ASN A 6 41.82 -10.56 38.67
CA ASN A 6 41.07 -10.40 37.42
C ASN A 6 39.95 -11.45 37.38
N ILE A 7 38.70 -11.02 37.50
CA ILE A 7 37.53 -11.89 37.32
C ILE A 7 37.13 -11.81 35.85
N VAL A 8 37.54 -12.81 35.05
CA VAL A 8 37.04 -12.97 33.68
C VAL A 8 35.72 -13.71 33.72
N ILE A 9 34.61 -12.99 33.52
CA ILE A 9 33.27 -13.59 33.39
C ILE A 9 33.18 -14.25 32.01
N LYS A 10 33.50 -15.55 31.92
CA LYS A 10 33.17 -16.36 30.75
C LYS A 10 31.71 -16.82 30.83
N ASN A 11 30.84 -16.10 30.14
CA ASN A 11 29.42 -16.41 30.03
C ASN A 11 29.20 -17.26 28.77
N ASP A 12 29.45 -18.57 28.87
CA ASP A 12 29.31 -19.53 27.76
C ASP A 12 28.15 -20.52 27.96
N LYS A 13 27.56 -20.57 29.16
CA LYS A 13 26.41 -21.45 29.46
C LYS A 13 25.09 -20.69 29.24
N GLY A 14 24.36 -21.07 28.20
CA GLY A 14 23.04 -20.51 27.86
C GLY A 14 23.04 -19.51 26.71
N ARG A 15 24.20 -19.18 26.13
CA ARG A 15 24.29 -18.39 24.91
C ARG A 15 24.30 -19.32 23.70
N LEU A 16 23.62 -18.89 22.64
CA LEU A 16 23.69 -19.50 21.33
C LEU A 16 25.15 -19.48 20.85
N SER A 17 25.58 -20.57 20.22
CA SER A 17 26.85 -20.61 19.52
C SER A 17 26.86 -19.59 18.38
N GLN A 18 28.04 -19.17 17.93
CA GLN A 18 28.15 -18.24 16.80
C GLN A 18 27.42 -18.77 15.55
N ALA A 19 27.48 -20.07 15.30
CA ALA A 19 26.77 -20.71 14.20
C ALA A 19 25.23 -20.64 14.35
N GLU A 20 24.72 -20.78 15.58
CA GLU A 20 23.28 -20.61 15.86
C GLU A 20 22.86 -19.14 15.75
N ILE A 21 23.70 -18.19 16.18
CA ILE A 21 23.47 -16.75 16.00
C ILE A 21 23.40 -16.41 14.51
N ASP A 22 24.38 -16.86 13.72
CA ASP A 22 24.43 -16.59 12.28
C ASP A 22 23.23 -17.21 11.54
N ARG A 23 22.84 -18.43 11.94
CA ARG A 23 21.64 -19.08 11.43
C ARG A 23 20.38 -18.28 11.77
N MET A 24 20.22 -17.82 13.01
CA MET A 24 19.06 -17.02 13.42
C MET A 24 19.00 -15.68 12.69
N LEU A 25 20.14 -15.04 12.43
CA LEU A 25 20.22 -13.81 11.64
C LEU A 25 19.79 -14.06 10.18
N SER A 26 20.27 -15.13 9.57
CA SER A 26 19.88 -15.49 8.20
C SER A 26 18.40 -15.85 8.09
N GLU A 27 17.86 -16.60 9.05
CA GLU A 27 16.44 -16.91 9.11
C GLU A 27 15.61 -15.64 9.26
N ALA A 28 16.01 -14.72 10.15
CA ALA A 28 15.32 -13.45 10.37
C ALA A 28 15.30 -12.57 9.10
N GLU A 29 16.43 -12.44 8.39
CA GLU A 29 16.47 -11.64 7.15
C GLU A 29 15.60 -12.26 6.05
N ARG A 30 15.62 -13.59 5.91
CA ARG A 30 14.77 -14.30 4.95
C ARG A 30 13.28 -14.10 5.24
N TYR A 31 12.86 -14.18 6.51
CA TYR A 31 11.47 -13.94 6.88
C TYR A 31 11.06 -12.48 6.62
N LYS A 32 11.94 -11.53 6.94
CA LYS A 32 11.71 -10.12 6.64
C LYS A 32 11.53 -9.86 5.14
N GLU A 33 12.35 -10.47 4.29
CA GLU A 33 12.21 -10.34 2.84
C GLU A 33 10.91 -10.96 2.33
N GLU A 34 10.53 -12.14 2.84
CA GLU A 34 9.27 -12.78 2.48
C GLU A 34 8.06 -11.93 2.90
N ASP A 35 8.07 -11.39 4.12
CA ASP A 35 7.00 -10.54 4.66
C ASP A 35 6.85 -9.26 3.82
N GLU A 36 7.96 -8.60 3.46
CA GLU A 36 7.92 -7.41 2.60
C GLU A 36 7.42 -7.75 1.19
N ARG A 37 7.80 -8.91 0.64
CA ARG A 37 7.30 -9.37 -0.66
C ARG A 37 5.79 -9.62 -0.64
N GLN A 38 5.28 -10.30 0.39
CA GLN A 38 3.84 -10.55 0.53
C GLN A 38 3.06 -9.24 0.73
N LYS A 39 3.58 -8.33 1.56
CA LYS A 39 3.00 -7.01 1.78
C LYS A 39 2.94 -6.19 0.50
N ALA A 40 4.01 -6.18 -0.29
CA ALA A 40 4.06 -5.47 -1.56
C ALA A 40 3.05 -6.04 -2.58
N LYS A 41 2.92 -7.37 -2.65
CA LYS A 41 1.90 -8.02 -3.49
C LYS A 41 0.48 -7.64 -3.08
N ILE A 42 0.16 -7.70 -1.79
CA ILE A 42 -1.16 -7.31 -1.27
C ILE A 42 -1.44 -5.83 -1.56
N ALA A 43 -0.46 -4.95 -1.38
CA ALA A 43 -0.59 -3.54 -1.71
C ALA A 43 -0.90 -3.32 -3.20
N ALA A 44 -0.21 -4.01 -4.11
CA ALA A 44 -0.46 -3.93 -5.55
C ALA A 44 -1.87 -4.43 -5.92
N ARG A 45 -2.32 -5.55 -5.35
CA ARG A 45 -3.69 -6.05 -5.52
C ARG A 45 -4.73 -5.03 -5.06
N ASN A 46 -4.56 -4.49 -3.86
CA ASN A 46 -5.48 -3.51 -3.28
C ASN A 46 -5.51 -2.21 -4.09
N GLN A 47 -4.38 -1.81 -4.66
CA GLN A 47 -4.30 -0.63 -5.53
C GLN A 47 -5.11 -0.86 -6.83
N LEU A 48 -4.97 -2.03 -7.45
CA LEU A 48 -5.77 -2.40 -8.63
C LEU A 48 -7.27 -2.42 -8.30
N GLU A 49 -7.64 -3.10 -7.23
CA GLU A 49 -9.03 -3.22 -6.78
C GLU A 49 -9.64 -1.84 -6.48
N SER A 50 -8.94 -1.01 -5.70
CA SER A 50 -9.39 0.34 -5.36
C SER A 50 -9.55 1.21 -6.60
N TYR A 51 -8.63 1.12 -7.57
CA TYR A 51 -8.72 1.89 -8.80
C TYR A 51 -9.97 1.50 -9.61
N VAL A 52 -10.21 0.19 -9.80
CA VAL A 52 -11.35 -0.31 -10.56
C VAL A 52 -12.68 0.10 -9.93
N PHE A 53 -12.80 0.00 -8.60
CA PHE A 53 -13.99 0.49 -7.90
C PHE A 53 -14.16 2.00 -8.01
N GLY A 54 -13.07 2.78 -7.91
CA GLY A 54 -13.09 4.23 -8.13
C GLY A 54 -13.56 4.61 -9.54
N VAL A 55 -13.10 3.89 -10.58
CA VAL A 55 -13.56 4.11 -11.96
C VAL A 55 -15.04 3.77 -12.10
N LYS A 56 -15.51 2.63 -11.55
CA LYS A 56 -16.94 2.29 -11.57
C LYS A 56 -17.81 3.40 -10.96
N GLN A 57 -17.43 3.88 -9.78
CA GLN A 57 -18.12 4.98 -9.14
C GLN A 57 -18.11 6.25 -10.00
N ALA A 58 -16.96 6.63 -10.56
CA ALA A 58 -16.86 7.79 -11.44
C ALA A 58 -17.74 7.66 -12.70
N LEU A 59 -17.90 6.45 -13.26
CA LEU A 59 -18.79 6.18 -14.40
C LEU A 59 -20.27 6.28 -14.01
N ASP A 60 -20.63 5.86 -12.80
CA ASP A 60 -21.99 6.00 -12.26
C ASP A 60 -22.34 7.47 -12.01
N GLU A 61 -21.39 8.24 -11.48
CA GLU A 61 -21.53 9.68 -11.19
C GLU A 61 -21.37 10.57 -12.44
N ALA A 62 -20.95 10.02 -13.57
CA ALA A 62 -20.67 10.78 -14.79
C ALA A 62 -21.90 11.50 -15.37
N GLY A 63 -23.13 11.10 -15.01
CA GLY A 63 -24.36 11.73 -15.50
C GLY A 63 -24.38 11.80 -17.03
N ASP A 64 -24.71 12.96 -17.60
CA ASP A 64 -24.77 13.14 -19.07
C ASP A 64 -23.39 13.44 -19.71
N LYS A 65 -22.29 13.45 -18.93
CA LYS A 65 -20.94 13.73 -19.45
C LYS A 65 -20.39 12.59 -20.32
N LEU A 66 -20.94 11.39 -20.16
CA LEU A 66 -20.60 10.20 -20.94
C LEU A 66 -21.87 9.63 -21.56
N THR A 67 -21.74 9.14 -22.79
CA THR A 67 -22.81 8.38 -23.43
C THR A 67 -23.03 7.05 -22.72
N GLU A 68 -24.23 6.48 -22.84
CA GLU A 68 -24.53 5.17 -22.24
C GLU A 68 -23.60 4.06 -22.79
N SER A 69 -23.20 4.16 -24.06
CA SER A 69 -22.25 3.24 -24.68
C SER A 69 -20.86 3.33 -24.03
N GLU A 70 -20.37 4.53 -23.72
CA GLU A 70 -19.09 4.74 -23.04
C GLU A 70 -19.12 4.23 -21.60
N LYS A 71 -20.20 4.52 -20.87
CA LYS A 71 -20.40 3.99 -19.50
C LYS A 71 -20.44 2.47 -19.50
N SER A 72 -21.21 1.86 -20.40
CA SER A 72 -21.32 0.41 -20.52
C SER A 72 -19.98 -0.23 -20.86
N THR A 73 -19.21 0.37 -21.77
CA THR A 73 -17.87 -0.12 -22.13
C THR A 73 -16.92 -0.04 -20.94
N GLY A 74 -16.85 1.11 -20.25
CA GLY A 74 -16.00 1.27 -19.06
C GLY A 74 -16.37 0.31 -17.93
N LYS A 75 -17.67 0.09 -17.68
CA LYS A 75 -18.13 -0.87 -16.66
C LYS A 75 -17.73 -2.31 -17.00
N LYS A 76 -17.85 -2.72 -18.27
CA LYS A 76 -17.43 -4.06 -18.72
C LYS A 76 -15.93 -4.28 -18.55
N GLU A 77 -15.12 -3.28 -18.86
CA GLU A 77 -13.66 -3.35 -18.63
C GLU A 77 -13.36 -3.49 -17.13
N CYS A 78 -14.03 -2.71 -16.27
CA CYS A 78 -13.90 -2.85 -14.82
C CYS A 78 -14.35 -4.24 -14.31
N ASP A 79 -15.47 -4.77 -14.82
CA ASP A 79 -15.96 -6.10 -14.48
C ASP A 79 -14.95 -7.19 -14.89
N ALA A 80 -14.37 -7.08 -16.08
CA ALA A 80 -13.36 -8.02 -16.56
C ALA A 80 -12.10 -8.02 -15.67
N VAL A 81 -11.69 -6.86 -15.14
CA VAL A 81 -10.57 -6.78 -14.20
C VAL A 81 -10.92 -7.36 -12.83
N ILE A 82 -12.15 -7.17 -12.33
CA ILE A 82 -12.62 -7.79 -11.09
C ILE A 82 -12.63 -9.32 -11.24
N ASP A 83 -13.19 -9.83 -12.33
CA ASP A 83 -13.17 -11.27 -12.62
C ASP A 83 -11.75 -11.81 -12.72
N TRP A 84 -10.82 -11.02 -13.29
CA TRP A 84 -9.41 -11.37 -13.33
C TRP A 84 -8.79 -11.39 -11.93
N LEU A 85 -9.07 -10.41 -11.06
CA LEU A 85 -8.60 -10.39 -9.67
C LEU A 85 -9.08 -11.62 -8.88
N ASP A 86 -10.33 -12.04 -9.08
CA ASP A 86 -10.92 -13.20 -8.41
C ASP A 86 -10.31 -14.52 -8.87
N ARG A 87 -9.94 -14.62 -10.15
CA ARG A 87 -9.29 -15.82 -10.71
C ARG A 87 -7.79 -15.87 -10.45
N ASN A 88 -7.16 -14.72 -10.18
CA ASN A 88 -5.71 -14.58 -10.05
C ASN A 88 -5.33 -14.06 -8.65
N GLN A 89 -5.84 -14.71 -7.60
CA GLN A 89 -5.55 -14.35 -6.20
C GLN A 89 -4.09 -14.55 -5.77
N LEU A 90 -3.35 -15.37 -6.53
CA LEU A 90 -1.94 -15.68 -6.27
C LEU A 90 -0.98 -15.04 -7.29
N ALA A 91 -1.48 -14.12 -8.12
CA ALA A 91 -0.64 -13.41 -9.08
C ALA A 91 0.47 -12.62 -8.38
N ASP A 92 1.58 -12.44 -9.08
CA ASP A 92 2.72 -11.68 -8.57
C ASP A 92 2.44 -10.17 -8.60
N LYS A 93 3.24 -9.42 -7.84
CA LYS A 93 3.17 -7.95 -7.76
C LYS A 93 3.15 -7.31 -9.16
N ASP A 94 4.03 -7.77 -10.04
CA ASP A 94 4.22 -7.20 -11.37
C ASP A 94 3.00 -7.44 -12.28
N GLU A 95 2.28 -8.56 -12.09
CA GLU A 95 1.05 -8.85 -12.83
C GLU A 95 -0.09 -7.91 -12.42
N TYR A 96 -0.25 -7.65 -11.11
CA TYR A 96 -1.21 -6.66 -10.61
C TYR A 96 -0.88 -5.26 -11.12
N GLU A 97 0.39 -4.87 -11.11
CA GLU A 97 0.83 -3.56 -11.62
C GLU A 97 0.65 -3.44 -13.14
N PHE A 98 0.87 -4.52 -13.89
CA PHE A 98 0.62 -4.55 -15.32
C PHE A 98 -0.87 -4.37 -15.61
N LYS A 99 -1.73 -5.13 -14.93
CA LYS A 99 -3.18 -5.00 -15.06
C LYS A 99 -3.69 -3.61 -14.68
N LEU A 100 -3.09 -3.00 -13.65
CA LEU A 100 -3.38 -1.60 -13.29
C LEU A 100 -3.05 -0.64 -14.43
N LYS A 101 -1.90 -0.78 -15.07
CA LYS A 101 -1.53 0.08 -16.22
C LYS A 101 -2.48 -0.14 -17.41
N GLU A 102 -2.88 -1.38 -17.68
CA GLU A 102 -3.84 -1.67 -18.75
C GLU A 102 -5.18 -0.97 -18.54
N ILE A 103 -5.79 -1.09 -17.35
CA ILE A 103 -7.07 -0.45 -17.05
C ILE A 103 -6.94 1.08 -16.97
N GLN A 104 -5.81 1.60 -16.49
CA GLN A 104 -5.53 3.03 -16.50
C GLN A 104 -5.50 3.58 -17.93
N ASN A 105 -4.87 2.87 -18.86
CA ASN A 105 -4.77 3.29 -20.25
C ASN A 105 -6.13 3.24 -20.95
N SER A 106 -6.93 2.18 -20.72
CA SER A 106 -8.25 2.06 -21.34
C SER A 106 -9.24 3.09 -20.79
N CYS A 107 -9.21 3.35 -19.47
CA CYS A 107 -10.11 4.30 -18.83
C CYS A 107 -9.62 5.75 -18.85
N SER A 108 -8.38 6.04 -19.25
CA SER A 108 -7.81 7.39 -19.30
C SER A 108 -8.70 8.38 -20.04
N THR A 109 -9.17 8.01 -21.24
CA THR A 109 -10.04 8.88 -22.05
C THR A 109 -11.41 9.12 -21.39
N LEU A 110 -11.97 8.10 -20.73
CA LEU A 110 -13.25 8.23 -20.01
C LEU A 110 -13.10 9.15 -18.79
N MET A 111 -12.03 8.95 -18.02
CA MET A 111 -11.73 9.77 -16.85
C MET A 111 -11.45 11.22 -17.24
N LEU A 112 -10.74 11.47 -18.34
CA LEU A 112 -10.53 12.83 -18.87
C LEU A 112 -11.85 13.52 -19.25
N LYS A 113 -12.83 12.82 -19.80
CA LYS A 113 -14.15 13.42 -20.10
C LYS A 113 -14.93 13.74 -18.83
N ILE A 114 -14.91 12.84 -17.83
CA ILE A 114 -15.58 13.05 -16.54
C ILE A 114 -15.02 14.28 -15.80
N HIS A 115 -13.69 14.40 -15.76
CA HIS A 115 -12.98 15.48 -15.05
C HIS A 115 -12.82 16.76 -15.88
N GLY A 116 -12.71 16.64 -17.21
CA GLY A 116 -12.59 17.77 -18.15
C GLY A 116 -13.87 18.59 -18.28
N ALA A 117 -15.03 17.99 -18.03
CA ALA A 117 -16.30 18.70 -17.87
C ALA A 117 -16.53 19.24 -16.44
N GLY A 118 -15.46 19.32 -15.62
CA GLY A 118 -15.52 19.58 -14.19
C GLY A 118 -14.57 20.67 -13.68
N GLN A 119 -14.06 21.57 -14.53
CA GLN A 119 -13.45 22.81 -14.02
C GLN A 119 -14.54 23.83 -13.64
N ALA A 120 -15.42 23.44 -12.71
CA ALA A 120 -16.28 24.29 -11.90
C ALA A 120 -17.17 23.39 -11.02
N GLY A 121 -16.77 23.17 -9.77
CA GLY A 121 -17.69 22.75 -8.72
C GLY A 121 -17.33 21.48 -7.98
N GLY A 122 -17.00 21.65 -6.70
CA GLY A 122 -17.25 20.63 -5.69
C GLY A 122 -16.01 19.89 -5.21
N ALA A 123 -15.37 20.45 -4.19
CA ALA A 123 -14.59 19.68 -3.24
C ALA A 123 -15.45 18.51 -2.71
N ASN A 124 -14.93 17.29 -2.83
CA ASN A 124 -15.30 16.21 -1.91
C ASN A 124 -14.07 15.35 -1.64
N VAL A 125 -13.09 15.97 -0.99
CA VAL A 125 -12.14 15.24 -0.15
C VAL A 125 -12.91 14.86 1.11
N PRO A 126 -13.14 13.58 1.43
CA PRO A 126 -13.71 13.21 2.71
C PRO A 126 -12.81 13.75 3.83
N PRO A 127 -13.32 14.55 4.79
CA PRO A 127 -12.50 15.06 5.87
C PRO A 127 -12.27 13.94 6.89
N GLY A 128 -11.19 13.18 6.71
CA GLY A 128 -10.77 12.21 7.71
C GLY A 128 -9.86 11.11 7.21
N ALA A 129 -8.59 11.42 6.96
CA ALA A 129 -7.45 10.52 7.24
C ALA A 129 -6.10 11.20 6.95
N ASN A 130 -5.51 11.71 8.03
CA ASN A 130 -4.07 11.83 8.30
C ASN A 130 -3.16 12.72 7.44
N GLY A 131 -2.74 13.83 8.07
CA GLY A 131 -1.54 14.57 7.65
C GLY A 131 -1.10 15.62 8.68
N PHE A 132 -0.36 15.18 9.70
CA PHE A 132 0.66 15.97 10.43
C PHE A 132 0.27 17.34 11.02
N ALA A 133 -0.07 17.30 12.31
CA ALA A 133 -0.03 18.44 13.21
C ALA A 133 1.41 19.01 13.32
N GLY A 134 1.73 20.00 12.51
CA GLY A 134 2.79 20.97 12.79
C GLY A 134 2.22 22.13 13.58
N GLY A 135 2.36 22.12 14.90
CA GLY A 135 1.88 23.23 15.74
C GLY A 135 2.05 23.00 17.24
N ARG A 136 3.10 23.60 17.80
CA ARG A 136 3.30 23.98 19.22
C ARG A 136 3.06 22.91 20.28
N GLY A 137 4.16 22.31 20.77
CA GLY A 137 4.18 21.63 22.05
C GLY A 137 3.93 22.59 23.23
N PRO A 138 3.37 22.10 24.35
CA PRO A 138 3.06 22.91 25.52
C PRO A 138 4.33 23.32 26.29
N THR A 139 4.37 24.57 26.73
CA THR A 139 5.40 25.09 27.66
C THR A 139 5.16 24.51 29.05
N VAL A 140 6.18 23.84 29.60
CA VAL A 140 6.23 23.44 31.01
C VAL A 140 6.43 24.70 31.84
N GLU A 141 5.43 25.09 32.63
CA GLU A 141 5.66 25.97 33.79
C GLU A 141 6.26 25.11 34.90
N GLU A 142 7.54 25.33 35.18
CA GLU A 142 8.14 24.90 36.44
C GLU A 142 7.43 25.62 37.58
N VAL A 143 6.85 24.84 38.48
CA VAL A 143 6.29 25.31 39.74
C VAL A 143 7.44 25.34 40.75
N ASP A 144 7.85 26.54 41.14
CA ASP A 144 8.51 26.82 42.43
C ASP A 144 7.48 27.55 43.32
#